data_AF-A0AAW1XZ90-F1
#
_entry.id   AF-A0AAW1XZ90-F1
#
_cell.length_a   1.000
_cell.length_b   1.000
_cell.length_c   1.000
_cell.angle_alpha   90.00
_cell.angle_beta   90.00
_cell.angle_gamma   90.00
#
_symmetry.space_group_name_H-M   'P 1'
#
loop_
_entity.id
_entity.type
_entity.pdbx_description
1 polymer ?
#
loop_
_entity_poly.entity_id
_entity_poly.type
_entity_poly.pdbx_seq_one_letter_code
_entity_poly.pdbx_strand_id
1 'polypeptide(L)'
;MKKLIAKQCGVVAESQVVDQNDKSKGFGNKRKKSERKPRSLAEAAARERSWVWEHFSKEDHPIIEKVDGNDVCVGHTRRAQCKYCTTHLTCNSSSNGTSALKKHLEQVCKGYPGRTEIDKGQTHLATDGKDATVVHLTQENCITDATEMIVMDELPFSFIERPDFRRFCSVAIPKFLVPSRKVIVKTFLRMYQSKKEELRKELSSHCVCLTTDTWTSVQNINYMVLTAHFIDSSCKMHKRVLNFCVISNHQGTTIGKIL
;
A
#
# COMPACT_ATOMS: atom_id res chain seq x y z
N MET A 1 -16.08 13.36 -32.24
CA MET A 1 -15.49 14.57 -32.85
C MET A 1 -13.99 14.37 -32.83
N LYS A 2 -13.42 13.87 -33.94
CA LYS A 2 -11.99 13.50 -34.07
C LYS A 2 -11.20 14.76 -34.42
N LYS A 3 -10.20 15.14 -33.62
CA LYS A 3 -9.00 15.92 -33.96
C LYS A 3 -8.25 16.31 -32.69
N LEU A 4 -7.06 15.74 -32.47
CA LEU A 4 -5.84 16.39 -31.92
C LEU A 4 -4.84 15.31 -31.46
N ILE A 5 -4.07 14.79 -32.42
CA ILE A 5 -2.76 14.17 -32.19
C ILE A 5 -1.77 14.92 -33.10
N ALA A 6 -0.58 15.20 -32.56
CA ALA A 6 0.66 15.66 -33.20
C ALA A 6 1.10 17.10 -32.90
N LYS A 7 1.96 17.23 -31.87
CA LYS A 7 3.15 18.11 -31.74
C LYS A 7 3.71 17.85 -30.32
N GLN A 8 4.99 17.63 -30.03
CA GLN A 8 6.22 17.61 -30.79
C GLN A 8 7.26 16.92 -29.87
N CYS A 9 8.08 16.04 -30.42
CA CYS A 9 9.26 15.48 -29.76
C CYS A 9 10.50 16.23 -30.28
N GLY A 10 11.48 16.48 -29.40
CA GLY A 10 12.86 16.79 -29.79
C GLY A 10 13.39 18.14 -29.30
N VAL A 11 14.22 18.11 -28.25
CA VAL A 11 15.49 18.85 -28.20
C VAL A 11 16.52 17.97 -27.48
N VAL A 12 17.72 17.98 -28.04
CA VAL A 12 18.89 17.13 -27.79
C VAL A 12 19.74 17.67 -26.62
N ALA A 13 20.57 16.77 -26.10
CA ALA A 13 21.54 16.89 -25.02
C ALA A 13 22.43 18.15 -24.97
N GLU A 14 22.86 18.49 -23.76
CA GLU A 14 24.18 19.06 -23.51
C GLU A 14 24.79 18.44 -22.24
N SER A 15 25.92 17.78 -22.46
CA SER A 15 26.84 17.25 -21.45
C SER A 15 27.78 18.35 -21.00
N GLN A 16 27.93 18.56 -19.68
CA GLN A 16 29.10 19.22 -19.12
C GLN A 16 29.79 18.32 -18.11
N VAL A 17 30.97 17.87 -18.51
CA VAL A 17 32.02 17.29 -17.69
C VAL A 17 32.65 18.43 -16.90
N VAL A 18 32.68 18.33 -15.58
CA VAL A 18 33.65 19.05 -14.75
C VAL A 18 34.31 18.04 -13.83
N ASP A 19 35.54 17.72 -14.20
CA ASP A 19 36.51 16.99 -13.43
C ASP A 19 37.07 17.94 -12.36
N GLN A 20 37.03 17.57 -11.08
CA GLN A 20 37.91 18.15 -10.06
C GLN A 20 38.13 17.17 -8.91
N ASN A 21 39.39 16.75 -8.84
CA ASN A 21 39.98 15.82 -7.92
C ASN A 21 40.17 16.44 -6.52
N ASP A 22 40.21 15.54 -5.53
CA ASP A 22 40.90 15.67 -4.23
C ASP A 22 40.28 16.53 -3.11
N LYS A 23 39.69 15.86 -2.10
CA LYS A 23 40.26 15.78 -0.73
C LYS A 23 39.39 14.95 0.21
N SER A 24 39.97 13.84 0.63
CA SER A 24 39.54 12.97 1.72
C SER A 24 39.51 13.71 3.07
N LYS A 25 38.34 13.81 3.71
CA LYS A 25 38.22 13.98 5.17
C LYS A 25 36.97 13.28 5.71
N GLY A 26 37.19 12.11 6.32
CA GLY A 26 36.17 11.41 7.09
C GLY A 26 35.78 12.20 8.34
N PHE A 27 34.49 12.43 8.53
CA PHE A 27 33.93 12.94 9.78
C PHE A 27 33.35 11.78 10.57
N GLY A 28 34.20 11.17 11.40
CA GLY A 28 33.78 10.28 12.47
C GLY A 28 33.11 11.09 13.57
N ASN A 29 31.82 10.85 13.80
CA ASN A 29 31.09 11.49 14.88
C ASN A 29 31.43 10.78 16.21
N LYS A 30 32.38 11.36 16.96
CA LYS A 30 32.78 10.91 18.30
C LYS A 30 31.62 11.10 19.28
N ARG A 31 31.00 10.00 19.73
CA ARG A 31 30.12 10.00 20.91
C ARG A 31 30.97 10.29 22.16
N LYS A 32 30.63 11.35 22.90
CA LYS A 32 31.19 11.68 24.21
C LYS A 32 31.01 10.49 25.17
N LYS A 33 32.12 9.92 25.62
CA LYS A 33 32.17 8.90 26.67
C LYS A 33 32.06 9.63 28.02
N SER A 34 31.00 9.41 28.78
CA SER A 34 30.96 9.88 30.16
C SER A 34 31.91 9.03 31.01
N GLU A 35 32.86 9.68 31.66
CA GLU A 35 33.80 9.02 32.57
C GLU A 35 33.05 8.56 33.82
N ARG A 36 33.13 7.25 34.12
CA ARG A 36 32.71 6.68 35.40
C ARG A 36 33.94 6.10 36.09
N LYS A 37 34.10 6.45 37.38
CA LYS A 37 35.19 6.00 38.25
C LYS A 37 35.40 4.48 38.19
N PRO A 38 36.65 3.98 38.27
CA PRO A 38 36.93 2.55 38.26
C PRO A 38 36.40 1.92 39.56
N ARG A 39 35.71 0.79 39.42
CA ARG A 39 35.16 -0.01 40.52
C ARG A 39 35.86 -1.37 40.59
N SER A 40 35.77 -2.01 41.76
CA SER A 40 36.52 -3.23 42.08
C SER A 40 36.15 -4.42 41.18
N LEU A 41 37.12 -5.32 40.98
CA LEU A 41 36.99 -6.51 40.11
C LEU A 41 35.88 -7.48 40.58
N ALA A 42 35.51 -7.45 41.86
CA ALA A 42 34.45 -8.28 42.42
C ALA A 42 33.04 -7.86 41.96
N GLU A 43 32.79 -6.56 41.78
CA GLU A 43 31.48 -6.06 41.30
C GLU A 43 31.25 -6.33 39.81
N ALA A 44 32.32 -6.50 39.02
CA ALA A 44 32.24 -6.77 37.59
C ALA A 44 31.85 -8.24 37.27
N ALA A 45 32.16 -9.18 38.18
CA ALA A 45 31.85 -10.60 38.00
C ALA A 45 30.38 -10.94 38.33
N ALA A 46 29.72 -10.12 39.16
CA ALA A 46 28.36 -10.39 39.63
C ALA A 46 27.25 -9.83 38.74
N ARG A 47 27.54 -8.87 37.84
CA ARG A 47 26.51 -8.32 36.94
C ARG A 47 26.37 -9.18 35.69
N GLU A 48 25.19 -9.76 35.54
CA GLU A 48 24.81 -10.41 34.30
C GLU A 48 24.95 -9.42 33.14
N ARG A 49 25.59 -9.87 32.04
CA ARG A 49 26.10 -9.00 30.97
C ARG A 49 25.02 -8.23 30.20
N SER A 50 23.74 -8.53 30.41
CA SER A 50 22.61 -8.00 29.63
C SER A 50 21.48 -7.57 30.56
N TRP A 51 20.98 -6.34 30.36
CA TRP A 51 19.86 -5.76 31.11
C TRP A 51 18.59 -6.62 31.06
N VAL A 52 18.47 -7.44 30.00
CA VAL A 52 17.32 -8.32 29.77
C VAL A 52 17.09 -9.25 30.96
N TRP A 53 18.13 -9.65 31.68
CA TRP A 53 17.99 -10.55 32.83
C TRP A 53 17.30 -9.93 34.05
N GLU A 54 17.17 -8.60 34.13
CA GLU A 54 16.36 -7.95 35.18
C GLU A 54 14.88 -8.41 35.11
N HIS A 55 14.46 -8.88 33.93
CA HIS A 55 13.08 -9.25 33.59
C HIS A 55 12.84 -10.77 33.46
N PHE A 56 13.86 -11.61 33.69
CA PHE A 56 13.76 -13.07 33.60
C PHE A 56 14.33 -13.75 34.84
N SER A 57 13.82 -14.94 35.16
CA SER A 57 14.32 -15.83 36.20
C SER A 57 14.88 -17.10 35.55
N LYS A 58 16.06 -17.56 35.98
CA LYS A 58 16.66 -18.80 35.46
C LYS A 58 16.13 -19.99 36.26
N GLU A 59 15.63 -20.98 35.55
CA GLU A 59 15.14 -22.23 36.11
C GLU A 59 15.76 -23.40 35.37
N ASP A 60 16.17 -24.42 36.12
CA ASP A 60 16.65 -25.68 35.56
C ASP A 60 15.45 -26.62 35.38
N HIS A 61 15.05 -26.84 34.14
CA HIS A 61 13.92 -27.70 33.82
C HIS A 61 14.42 -29.11 33.51
N PRO A 62 13.96 -30.16 34.23
CA PRO A 62 14.37 -31.53 33.95
C PRO A 62 13.90 -31.95 32.54
N ILE A 63 14.77 -32.66 31.84
CA ILE A 63 14.50 -33.35 30.58
C ILE A 63 14.14 -34.77 30.94
N ILE A 64 12.88 -35.13 30.72
CA ILE A 64 12.37 -36.46 30.98
C ILE A 64 12.31 -37.19 29.63
N GLU A 65 13.02 -38.30 29.50
CA GLU A 65 12.86 -39.22 28.37
C GLU A 65 12.17 -40.49 28.85
N LYS A 66 11.31 -41.05 27.99
CA LYS A 66 10.63 -42.31 28.30
C LYS A 66 11.46 -43.47 27.75
N VAL A 67 12.06 -44.24 28.65
CA VAL A 67 12.74 -45.49 28.30
C VAL A 67 11.97 -46.63 28.97
N ASP A 68 11.52 -47.60 28.17
CA ASP A 68 10.72 -48.76 28.62
C ASP A 68 9.49 -48.41 29.47
N GLY A 69 8.76 -47.36 29.09
CA GLY A 69 7.50 -46.96 29.73
C GLY A 69 7.64 -46.24 31.08
N ASN A 70 8.86 -46.08 31.59
CA ASN A 70 9.16 -45.28 32.77
C ASN A 70 9.75 -43.92 32.37
N ASP A 71 9.30 -42.87 33.07
CA ASP A 71 9.79 -41.50 32.90
C ASP A 71 11.15 -41.37 33.62
N VAL A 72 12.24 -41.35 32.85
CA VAL A 72 13.62 -41.23 33.37
C VAL A 72 14.14 -39.81 33.10
N CYS A 73 14.69 -39.16 34.13
CA CYS A 73 15.32 -37.84 33.97
C CYS A 73 16.72 -38.01 33.34
N VAL A 74 16.88 -37.57 32.09
CA VAL A 74 18.11 -37.74 31.29
C VAL A 74 19.00 -36.49 31.35
N GLY A 75 18.48 -35.35 31.81
CA GLY A 75 19.29 -34.15 32.01
C GLY A 75 18.47 -32.95 32.50
N HIS A 76 19.10 -31.78 32.60
CA HIS A 76 18.41 -30.52 32.92
C HIS A 76 18.71 -29.48 31.82
N THR A 77 17.67 -28.82 31.30
CA THR A 77 17.85 -27.64 30.43
C THR A 77 17.69 -26.35 31.23
N ARG A 78 18.65 -25.45 31.07
CA ARG A 78 18.53 -24.07 31.56
C ARG A 78 17.50 -23.30 30.74
N ARG A 79 16.40 -22.91 31.39
CA ARG A 79 15.35 -22.07 30.80
C ARG A 79 15.23 -20.77 31.58
N ALA A 80 14.80 -19.73 30.89
CA ALA A 80 14.52 -18.42 31.44
C ALA A 80 13.01 -18.20 31.43
N GLN A 81 12.40 -18.09 32.60
CA GLN A 81 11.01 -17.74 32.76
C GLN A 81 10.86 -16.21 32.75
N CYS A 82 9.94 -15.69 31.93
CA CYS A 82 9.65 -14.27 31.93
C CYS A 82 8.87 -13.87 33.19
N LYS A 83 9.20 -12.73 33.81
CA LYS A 83 8.48 -12.27 35.02
C LYS A 83 7.11 -11.66 34.72
N TYR A 84 6.85 -11.30 33.45
CA TYR A 84 5.63 -10.63 33.00
C TYR A 84 4.69 -11.57 32.23
N CYS A 85 5.15 -12.78 31.90
CA CYS A 85 4.30 -13.82 31.34
C CYS A 85 4.86 -15.20 31.69
N THR A 86 4.03 -16.22 31.76
CA THR A 86 4.41 -17.59 32.14
C THR A 86 5.24 -18.35 31.08
N THR A 87 5.81 -17.64 30.10
CA THR A 87 6.57 -18.26 29.00
C THR A 87 8.00 -18.58 29.43
N HIS A 88 8.44 -19.81 29.14
CA HIS A 88 9.81 -20.28 29.38
C HIS A 88 10.60 -20.30 28.07
N LEU A 89 11.75 -19.64 28.03
CA LEU A 89 12.63 -19.57 26.87
C LEU A 89 13.92 -20.35 27.14
N THR A 90 14.52 -20.94 26.12
CA THR A 90 15.80 -21.66 26.29
C THR A 90 16.95 -20.68 26.46
N CYS A 91 17.76 -20.87 27.51
CA CYS A 91 18.88 -19.97 27.80
C CYS A 91 20.15 -20.76 28.15
N ASN A 92 20.82 -21.28 27.13
CA ASN A 92 22.13 -21.88 27.34
C ASN A 92 23.23 -20.83 27.26
N SER A 93 24.02 -20.66 28.32
CA SER A 93 25.10 -19.67 28.40
C SER A 93 26.22 -19.87 27.36
N SER A 94 26.36 -21.08 26.80
CA SER A 94 27.37 -21.40 25.77
C SER A 94 26.84 -21.32 24.33
N SER A 95 25.52 -21.45 24.12
CA SER A 95 24.93 -21.60 22.78
C SER A 95 23.89 -20.54 22.42
N ASN A 96 23.27 -19.88 23.41
CA ASN A 96 22.16 -18.94 23.20
C ASN A 96 22.52 -17.55 23.72
N GLY A 97 22.57 -16.55 22.83
CA GLY A 97 22.65 -15.14 23.23
C GLY A 97 21.34 -14.63 23.83
N THR A 98 21.35 -13.42 24.41
CA THR A 98 20.13 -12.82 25.03
C THR A 98 19.13 -12.24 24.03
N SER A 99 19.36 -12.42 22.72
CA SER A 99 18.53 -11.85 21.65
C SER A 99 17.10 -12.40 21.64
N ALA A 100 16.92 -13.69 21.93
CA ALA A 100 15.59 -14.30 22.02
C ALA A 100 14.78 -13.76 23.19
N LEU A 101 15.44 -13.58 24.35
CA LEU A 101 14.83 -13.00 25.55
C LEU A 101 14.46 -11.52 25.31
N LYS A 102 15.34 -10.76 24.66
CA LYS A 102 15.07 -9.36 24.28
C LYS A 102 13.87 -9.25 23.33
N LYS A 103 13.85 -10.06 22.27
CA LYS A 103 12.75 -10.10 21.30
C LYS A 103 11.42 -10.46 21.96
N HIS A 104 11.44 -11.40 22.90
CA HIS A 104 10.27 -11.74 23.68
C HIS A 104 9.73 -10.56 24.47
N LEU A 105 10.57 -9.84 25.24
CA LEU A 105 10.13 -8.66 26.01
C LEU A 105 9.59 -7.55 25.12
N GLU A 106 10.33 -7.19 24.07
CA GLU A 106 10.02 -6.01 23.25
C GLU A 106 8.85 -6.23 22.29
N GLN A 107 8.59 -7.48 21.86
CA GLN A 107 7.69 -7.76 20.75
C GLN A 107 6.51 -8.67 21.12
N VAL A 108 6.72 -9.63 22.02
CA VAL A 108 5.77 -10.73 22.28
C VAL A 108 5.08 -10.60 23.64
N CYS A 109 5.79 -10.13 24.66
CA CYS A 109 5.31 -10.10 26.04
C CYS A 109 4.29 -8.98 26.24
N LYS A 110 3.00 -9.33 26.28
CA LYS A 110 1.90 -8.37 26.48
C LYS A 110 1.93 -7.66 27.84
N GLY A 111 2.54 -8.29 28.86
CA GLY A 111 2.64 -7.75 30.21
C GLY A 111 3.85 -6.85 30.46
N TYR A 112 4.75 -6.69 29.48
CA TYR A 112 5.95 -5.88 29.64
C TYR A 112 5.65 -4.40 29.34
N PRO A 113 5.85 -3.47 30.30
CA PRO A 113 5.48 -2.06 30.13
C PRO A 113 6.34 -1.29 29.11
N GLY A 114 7.51 -1.83 28.73
CA GLY A 114 8.39 -1.25 27.71
C GLY A 114 8.20 -1.83 26.31
N ARG A 115 7.08 -2.51 26.05
CA ARG A 115 6.80 -3.14 24.75
C ARG A 115 6.69 -2.07 23.67
N THR A 116 7.59 -2.10 22.70
CA THR A 116 7.43 -1.37 21.45
C THR A 116 6.31 -2.07 20.68
N GLU A 117 5.18 -1.41 20.49
CA GLU A 117 4.19 -1.91 19.52
C GLU A 117 4.85 -1.91 18.15
N ILE A 118 5.19 -3.11 17.66
CA ILE A 118 5.55 -3.28 16.26
C ILE A 118 4.27 -3.09 15.49
N ASP A 119 4.10 -1.89 14.95
CA ASP A 119 3.12 -1.66 13.90
C ASP A 119 3.43 -2.65 12.77
N LYS A 120 2.45 -3.50 12.44
CA LYS A 120 2.64 -4.61 11.48
C LYS A 120 2.76 -4.13 10.03
N GLY A 121 2.97 -2.84 9.80
CA GLY A 121 3.34 -2.27 8.50
C GLY A 121 4.68 -1.58 8.59
N GLN A 122 5.76 -2.22 8.13
CA GLN A 122 6.96 -1.47 7.76
C GLN A 122 6.63 -0.66 6.49
N THR A 123 6.18 0.58 6.66
CA THR A 123 5.86 1.52 5.58
C THR A 123 6.93 2.58 5.37
N HIS A 124 8.01 2.58 6.17
CA HIS A 124 9.07 3.58 6.07
C HIS A 124 10.41 2.96 5.71
N LEU A 125 10.78 3.06 4.44
CA LEU A 125 12.16 2.94 3.98
C LEU A 125 12.84 4.28 4.28
N ALA A 126 13.82 4.29 5.19
CA ALA A 126 14.64 5.47 5.40
C ALA A 126 15.42 5.74 4.12
N THR A 127 15.01 6.76 3.36
CA THR A 127 15.79 7.33 2.26
C THR A 127 16.23 8.73 2.68
N ASP A 128 17.49 9.06 2.43
CA ASP A 128 18.04 10.36 2.79
C ASP A 128 17.28 11.50 2.09
N GLY A 129 16.43 12.19 2.85
CA GLY A 129 15.98 13.55 2.55
C GLY A 129 14.93 13.73 1.43
N LYS A 130 14.27 12.68 0.97
CA LYS A 130 13.05 12.81 0.14
C LYS A 130 11.94 11.97 0.75
N ASP A 131 10.79 12.58 1.00
CA ASP A 131 9.56 11.87 1.37
C ASP A 131 9.20 10.89 0.26
N ALA A 132 9.74 9.68 0.34
CA ALA A 132 9.39 8.60 -0.55
C ALA A 132 8.03 8.06 -0.08
N THR A 133 6.95 8.47 -0.75
CA THR A 133 5.64 7.85 -0.55
C THR A 133 5.76 6.40 -1.00
N VAL A 134 5.72 5.46 -0.05
CA VAL A 134 5.69 4.03 -0.37
C VAL A 134 4.33 3.72 -1.00
N VAL A 135 4.28 3.69 -2.34
CA VAL A 135 3.09 3.26 -3.07
C VAL A 135 2.94 1.77 -2.87
N HIS A 136 1.90 1.37 -2.13
CA HIS A 136 1.58 -0.04 -1.95
C HIS A 136 1.02 -0.59 -3.27
N LEU A 137 1.91 -1.16 -4.09
CA LEU A 137 1.57 -1.76 -5.37
C LEU A 137 0.76 -3.06 -5.13
N THR A 138 -0.56 -2.91 -4.96
CA THR A 138 -1.50 -4.02 -4.91
C THR A 138 -2.09 -4.28 -6.29
N GLN A 139 -2.46 -5.53 -6.53
CA GLN A 139 -3.13 -5.91 -7.76
C GLN A 139 -4.44 -5.14 -7.97
N GLU A 140 -5.19 -4.90 -6.89
CA GLU A 140 -6.48 -4.19 -6.95
C GLU A 140 -6.32 -2.72 -7.33
N ASN A 141 -5.31 -2.04 -6.78
CA ASN A 141 -5.01 -0.64 -7.13
C ASN A 141 -4.58 -0.55 -8.60
N CYS A 142 -3.69 -1.43 -9.06
CA CYS A 142 -3.26 -1.45 -10.47
C CYS A 142 -4.43 -1.69 -11.43
N ILE A 143 -5.37 -2.58 -11.10
CA ILE A 143 -6.57 -2.81 -11.91
C ILE A 143 -7.45 -1.56 -11.94
N THR A 144 -7.61 -0.88 -10.80
CA THR A 144 -8.42 0.34 -10.68
C THR A 144 -7.81 1.46 -11.51
N ASP A 145 -6.51 1.72 -11.35
CA ASP A 145 -5.79 2.76 -12.09
C ASP A 145 -5.75 2.46 -13.60
N ALA A 146 -5.55 1.20 -13.99
CA ALA A 146 -5.62 0.80 -15.40
C ALA A 146 -7.03 0.97 -15.99
N THR A 147 -8.07 0.76 -15.18
CA THR A 147 -9.46 1.00 -15.60
C THR A 147 -9.70 2.50 -15.78
N GLU A 148 -9.20 3.33 -14.87
CA GLU A 148 -9.29 4.79 -14.98
C GLU A 148 -8.57 5.31 -16.22
N MET A 149 -7.34 4.86 -16.48
CA MET A 149 -6.60 5.17 -17.70
C MET A 149 -7.43 4.87 -18.96
N ILE A 150 -8.02 3.67 -19.04
CA ILE A 150 -8.85 3.27 -20.19
C ILE A 150 -10.04 4.22 -20.38
N VAL A 151 -10.67 4.66 -19.29
CA VAL A 151 -11.82 5.59 -19.35
C VAL A 151 -11.40 6.99 -19.75
N MET A 152 -10.34 7.52 -19.12
CA MET A 152 -9.87 8.89 -19.33
C MET A 152 -9.28 9.08 -20.74
N ASP A 153 -8.59 8.06 -21.25
CA ASP A 153 -8.00 8.07 -22.59
C ASP A 153 -8.98 7.57 -23.68
N GLU A 154 -10.24 7.30 -23.33
CA GLU A 154 -11.29 6.78 -24.22
C GLU A 154 -10.87 5.53 -25.01
N LEU A 155 -10.09 4.65 -24.39
CA LEU A 155 -9.56 3.45 -25.03
C LEU A 155 -10.60 2.31 -25.03
N PRO A 156 -10.57 1.41 -26.04
CA PRO A 156 -11.35 0.18 -25.97
C PRO A 156 -10.94 -0.65 -24.76
N PHE A 157 -11.89 -1.26 -24.04
CA PHE A 157 -11.57 -2.15 -22.91
C PHE A 157 -10.66 -3.34 -23.31
N SER A 158 -10.62 -3.70 -24.60
CA SER A 158 -9.71 -4.71 -25.14
C SER A 158 -8.25 -4.26 -25.20
N PHE A 159 -7.96 -2.99 -24.99
CA PHE A 159 -6.61 -2.42 -24.97
C PHE A 159 -5.69 -3.15 -24.00
N ILE A 160 -6.21 -3.47 -22.80
CA ILE A 160 -5.44 -4.16 -21.75
C ILE A 160 -4.94 -5.56 -22.19
N GLU A 161 -5.60 -6.18 -23.17
CA GLU A 161 -5.26 -7.51 -23.66
C GLU A 161 -4.29 -7.49 -24.85
N ARG A 162 -3.89 -6.30 -25.32
CA ARG A 162 -2.96 -6.17 -26.44
C ARG A 162 -1.60 -6.76 -26.07
N PRO A 163 -0.96 -7.55 -26.97
CA PRO A 163 0.33 -8.17 -26.67
C PRO A 163 1.42 -7.17 -26.29
N ASP A 164 1.47 -6.02 -26.97
CA ASP A 164 2.47 -4.99 -26.70
C ASP A 164 2.28 -4.32 -25.35
N PHE A 165 1.02 -4.08 -24.94
CA PHE A 165 0.72 -3.55 -23.61
C PHE A 165 1.11 -4.55 -22.53
N ARG A 166 0.83 -5.83 -22.72
CA ARG A 166 1.25 -6.90 -21.79
C ARG A 166 2.76 -7.00 -21.67
N ARG A 167 3.47 -6.93 -22.80
CA ARG A 167 4.95 -6.90 -22.82
C ARG A 167 5.47 -5.68 -22.07
N PHE A 168 4.92 -4.50 -22.31
CA PHE A 168 5.28 -3.28 -21.58
C PHE A 168 5.08 -3.45 -20.06
N CYS A 169 3.91 -3.91 -19.62
CA CYS A 169 3.63 -4.15 -18.21
C CYS A 169 4.56 -5.19 -17.58
N SER A 170 4.93 -6.25 -18.29
CA SER A 170 5.85 -7.26 -17.74
C SER A 170 7.24 -6.72 -17.41
N VAL A 171 7.67 -5.66 -18.09
CA VAL A 171 8.95 -4.98 -17.83
C VAL A 171 8.78 -3.89 -16.78
N ALA A 172 7.78 -3.03 -16.95
CA ALA A 172 7.57 -1.88 -16.07
C ALA A 172 7.07 -2.26 -14.68
N ILE A 173 6.16 -3.23 -14.60
CA ILE A 173 5.50 -3.64 -13.35
C ILE A 173 5.40 -5.18 -13.30
N PRO A 174 6.50 -5.90 -13.00
CA PRO A 174 6.53 -7.37 -13.09
C PRO A 174 5.52 -8.10 -12.20
N LYS A 175 5.10 -7.47 -11.10
CA LYS A 175 4.11 -8.04 -10.16
C LYS A 175 2.66 -7.82 -10.61
N PHE A 176 2.41 -6.98 -11.61
CA PHE A 176 1.08 -6.72 -12.10
C PHE A 176 0.62 -7.83 -13.03
N LEU A 177 -0.37 -8.60 -12.59
CA LEU A 177 -1.01 -9.60 -13.41
C LEU A 177 -2.04 -8.91 -14.29
N VAL A 178 -1.69 -8.70 -15.57
CA VAL A 178 -2.57 -7.97 -16.49
C VAL A 178 -3.96 -8.62 -16.55
N PRO A 179 -5.04 -7.92 -16.18
CA PRO A 179 -6.36 -8.51 -16.09
C PRO A 179 -6.96 -8.80 -17.47
N SER A 180 -8.01 -9.62 -17.51
CA SER A 180 -8.84 -9.74 -18.70
C SER A 180 -9.74 -8.52 -18.87
N ARG A 181 -10.21 -8.30 -20.10
CA ARG A 181 -11.22 -7.28 -20.41
C ARG A 181 -12.46 -7.39 -19.54
N LYS A 182 -12.89 -8.63 -19.22
CA LYS A 182 -14.06 -8.87 -18.36
C LYS A 182 -13.87 -8.30 -16.96
N VAL A 183 -12.66 -8.43 -16.42
CA VAL A 183 -12.31 -7.87 -15.09
C VAL A 183 -12.31 -6.35 -15.15
N ILE A 184 -11.71 -5.74 -16.17
CA ILE A 184 -11.75 -4.28 -16.38
C ILE A 184 -13.19 -3.78 -16.47
N VAL A 185 -14.05 -4.42 -17.28
CA VAL A 185 -15.46 -4.03 -17.41
C VAL A 185 -16.20 -4.15 -16.07
N LYS A 186 -15.95 -5.21 -15.30
CA LYS A 186 -16.55 -5.36 -13.97
C LYS A 186 -16.11 -4.24 -13.01
N THR A 187 -14.82 -3.90 -13.02
CA THR A 187 -14.26 -2.80 -12.22
C THR A 187 -14.85 -1.46 -12.65
N PHE A 188 -14.92 -1.19 -13.96
CA PHE A 188 -15.55 -0.01 -14.53
C PHE A 188 -17.00 0.14 -14.09
N LEU A 189 -17.80 -0.93 -14.18
CA LEU A 189 -19.21 -0.90 -13.76
C LEU A 189 -19.34 -0.58 -12.27
N ARG A 190 -18.46 -1.10 -11.42
CA ARG A 190 -18.44 -0.75 -9.98
C ARG A 190 -18.12 0.73 -9.77
N MET A 191 -17.10 1.25 -10.46
CA MET A 191 -16.74 2.67 -10.40
C MET A 191 -17.90 3.56 -10.89
N TYR A 192 -18.53 3.17 -11.99
CA TYR A 192 -19.69 3.85 -12.54
C TYR A 192 -20.85 3.92 -11.55
N GLN A 193 -21.20 2.82 -10.88
CA GLN A 193 -22.27 2.83 -9.88
C GLN A 193 -21.94 3.75 -8.70
N SER A 194 -20.70 3.74 -8.24
CA SER A 194 -20.24 4.66 -7.18
C SER A 194 -20.37 6.13 -7.62
N LYS A 195 -19.91 6.46 -8.84
CA LYS A 195 -19.99 7.81 -9.39
C LYS A 195 -21.42 8.26 -9.68
N LYS A 196 -22.28 7.33 -10.08
CA LYS A 196 -23.71 7.57 -10.27
C LYS A 196 -24.39 7.94 -8.95
N GLU A 197 -24.09 7.24 -7.88
CA GLU A 197 -24.64 7.53 -6.55
C GLU A 197 -24.11 8.86 -6.00
N GLU A 198 -22.83 9.16 -6.20
CA GLU A 198 -22.24 10.46 -5.88
C GLU A 198 -22.95 11.60 -6.62
N LEU A 199 -23.14 11.46 -7.94
CA LEU A 199 -23.87 12.43 -8.76
C LEU A 199 -25.34 12.57 -8.32
N ARG A 200 -26.01 11.47 -7.96
CA ARG A 200 -27.38 11.52 -7.45
C ARG A 200 -27.48 12.37 -6.18
N LYS A 201 -26.53 12.21 -5.25
CA LYS A 201 -26.44 13.01 -4.02
C LYS A 201 -26.15 14.47 -4.33
N GLU A 202 -25.20 14.74 -5.22
CA GLU A 202 -24.88 16.11 -5.69
C GLU A 202 -26.15 16.80 -6.22
N LEU A 203 -26.85 16.16 -7.15
CA LEU A 203 -28.05 16.73 -7.78
C LEU A 203 -29.22 16.92 -6.80
N SER A 204 -29.34 16.10 -5.76
CA SER A 204 -30.43 16.21 -4.77
C SER A 204 -30.42 17.53 -3.99
N SER A 205 -29.27 18.20 -3.93
CA SER A 205 -29.10 19.49 -3.23
C SER A 205 -29.33 20.71 -4.12
N HIS A 206 -29.57 20.53 -5.42
CA HIS A 206 -29.66 21.62 -6.39
C HIS A 206 -31.00 21.62 -7.13
N CYS A 207 -31.43 22.80 -7.57
CA CYS A 207 -32.46 22.92 -8.59
C CYS A 207 -31.86 22.56 -9.95
N VAL A 208 -32.40 21.53 -10.61
CA VAL A 208 -31.85 20.99 -11.86
C VAL A 208 -32.76 21.33 -13.04
N CYS A 209 -32.18 21.84 -14.12
CA CYS A 209 -32.82 21.96 -15.43
C CYS A 209 -32.37 20.80 -16.33
N LEU A 210 -33.31 20.11 -16.96
CA LEU A 210 -33.01 19.01 -17.87
C LEU A 210 -33.15 19.47 -19.32
N THR A 211 -32.17 19.11 -20.14
CA THR A 211 -32.24 19.28 -21.60
C THR A 211 -32.04 17.93 -22.26
N THR A 212 -32.82 17.67 -23.30
CA THR A 212 -32.67 16.52 -24.18
C THR A 212 -32.20 17.01 -25.55
N ASP A 213 -31.19 16.34 -26.10
CA ASP A 213 -30.75 16.51 -27.49
C ASP A 213 -30.92 15.19 -28.23
N THR A 214 -31.41 15.25 -29.47
CA THR A 214 -31.70 14.07 -30.30
C THR A 214 -31.19 14.28 -31.70
N TRP A 215 -30.49 13.29 -32.24
CA TRP A 215 -29.99 13.34 -33.62
C TRP A 215 -29.98 11.96 -34.27
N THR A 216 -29.95 11.94 -35.59
CA THR A 216 -29.80 10.71 -36.38
C THR A 216 -28.37 10.67 -36.93
N SER A 217 -27.67 9.57 -36.67
CA SER A 217 -26.33 9.34 -37.21
C SER A 217 -26.37 8.98 -38.70
N VAL A 218 -25.22 9.04 -39.36
CA VAL A 218 -25.06 8.62 -40.77
C VAL A 218 -25.38 7.14 -41.01
N GLN A 219 -25.47 6.34 -39.94
CA GLN A 219 -25.88 4.93 -39.98
C GLN A 219 -27.40 4.76 -39.81
N ASN A 220 -28.18 5.86 -39.86
CA ASN A 220 -29.61 5.89 -39.57
C ASN A 220 -29.99 5.40 -38.17
N ILE A 221 -29.08 5.54 -37.20
CA ILE A 221 -29.35 5.26 -35.79
C ILE A 221 -29.70 6.58 -35.08
N ASN A 222 -30.85 6.62 -34.41
CA ASN A 222 -31.29 7.77 -33.62
C ASN A 222 -30.70 7.71 -32.22
N TYR A 223 -30.04 8.78 -31.80
CA TYR A 223 -29.45 8.93 -30.48
C TYR A 223 -30.19 10.01 -29.71
N MET A 224 -30.21 9.85 -28.39
CA MET A 224 -30.71 10.82 -27.43
C MET A 224 -29.72 10.99 -26.29
N VAL A 225 -29.52 12.23 -25.89
CA VAL A 225 -28.75 12.59 -24.70
C VAL A 225 -29.61 13.37 -23.74
N LEU A 226 -29.70 12.88 -22.52
CA LEU A 226 -30.28 13.62 -21.39
C LEU A 226 -29.15 14.28 -20.61
N THR A 227 -29.22 15.60 -20.46
CA THR A 227 -28.25 16.40 -19.73
C THR A 227 -28.94 17.17 -18.62
N ALA A 228 -28.35 17.15 -17.43
CA ALA A 228 -28.69 18.02 -16.32
C ALA A 228 -27.79 19.26 -16.29
N HIS A 229 -28.40 20.41 -16.05
CA HIS A 229 -27.75 21.69 -15.82
C HIS A 229 -28.19 22.23 -14.46
N PHE A 230 -27.23 22.70 -13.67
CA PHE A 230 -27.51 23.31 -12.36
C PHE A 230 -26.45 24.35 -12.03
N ILE A 231 -26.75 25.24 -11.08
CA ILE A 231 -25.82 26.27 -10.59
C ILE A 231 -25.45 25.91 -9.16
N ASP A 232 -24.16 25.91 -8.83
CA ASP A 232 -23.69 25.65 -7.47
C ASP A 232 -23.70 26.91 -6.57
N SER A 233 -23.32 26.75 -5.31
CA SER A 233 -23.23 27.85 -4.33
C SER A 233 -22.20 28.94 -4.68
N SER A 234 -21.25 28.64 -5.57
CA SER A 234 -20.28 29.60 -6.10
C SER A 234 -20.76 30.29 -7.37
N CYS A 235 -22.05 30.17 -7.71
CA CYS A 235 -22.66 30.68 -8.94
C CYS A 235 -22.01 30.13 -10.22
N LYS A 236 -21.44 28.92 -10.16
CA LYS A 236 -20.85 28.25 -11.32
C LYS A 236 -21.87 27.32 -11.95
N MET A 237 -22.07 27.46 -13.27
CA MET A 237 -22.92 26.56 -14.03
C MET A 237 -22.21 25.22 -14.26
N HIS A 238 -22.89 24.13 -13.92
CA HIS A 238 -22.46 22.76 -14.14
C HIS A 238 -23.34 22.08 -15.17
N LYS A 239 -22.72 21.23 -16.00
CA LYS A 239 -23.36 20.36 -16.96
C LYS A 239 -22.97 18.92 -16.66
N ARG A 240 -23.95 18.00 -16.61
CA ARG A 240 -23.74 16.56 -16.39
C ARG A 240 -24.59 15.75 -17.36
N VAL A 241 -23.98 14.84 -18.11
CA VAL A 241 -24.71 13.89 -18.97
C VAL A 241 -25.26 12.77 -18.07
N LEU A 242 -26.59 12.62 -18.06
CA LEU A 242 -27.28 11.60 -17.26
C LEU A 242 -27.50 10.31 -18.03
N ASN A 243 -27.79 10.43 -19.32
CA ASN A 243 -28.06 9.29 -20.19
C ASN A 243 -27.62 9.58 -21.62
N PHE A 244 -27.09 8.55 -22.28
CA PHE A 244 -26.77 8.54 -23.70
C PHE A 244 -27.31 7.21 -24.25
N CYS A 245 -28.34 7.26 -25.08
CA CYS A 245 -29.04 6.05 -25.51
C CYS A 245 -29.47 6.12 -26.97
N VAL A 246 -29.72 4.94 -27.53
CA VAL A 246 -30.32 4.79 -28.85
C VAL A 246 -31.83 4.73 -28.68
N ILE A 247 -32.55 5.49 -29.52
CA ILE A 247 -34.02 5.54 -29.54
C ILE A 247 -34.54 5.02 -30.88
N SER A 248 -35.77 4.51 -30.90
CA SER A 248 -36.37 4.01 -32.14
C SER A 248 -36.76 5.14 -33.09
N ASN A 249 -37.29 6.25 -32.57
CA ASN A 249 -37.74 7.42 -33.33
C ASN A 249 -37.80 8.68 -32.45
N HIS A 250 -38.01 9.84 -33.08
CA HIS A 250 -38.10 11.16 -32.42
C HIS A 250 -39.52 11.52 -31.95
N GLN A 251 -40.41 10.53 -31.77
CA GLN A 251 -41.76 10.82 -31.30
C GLN A 251 -41.74 11.11 -29.80
N GLY A 252 -42.54 12.10 -29.38
CA GLY A 252 -42.64 12.50 -27.97
C GLY A 252 -43.04 11.35 -27.03
N THR A 253 -43.82 10.38 -27.51
CA THR A 253 -44.19 9.17 -26.76
C THR A 253 -43.02 8.23 -26.49
N THR A 254 -42.05 8.13 -27.42
CA THR A 254 -40.83 7.34 -27.26
C THR A 254 -39.87 8.05 -26.30
N ILE A 255 -39.66 9.34 -26.52
CA ILE A 255 -38.77 10.17 -25.69
C ILE A 255 -39.27 10.23 -24.25
N GLY A 256 -40.58 10.43 -24.04
CA GLY A 256 -41.19 10.51 -22.71
C GLY A 256 -41.15 9.22 -21.90
N LYS A 257 -40.88 8.06 -22.52
CA LYS A 257 -40.68 6.78 -21.80
C LYS A 257 -39.24 6.61 -21.28
N ILE A 258 -38.30 7.38 -21.83
CA ILE A 258 -36.87 7.29 -21.53
C ILE A 258 -36.47 8.31 -20.45
N LEU A 259 -37.18 9.45 -20.41
CA LEU A 259 -37.09 10.45 -19.35
C LEU A 259 -37.69 9.91 -18.05
#